data_AF-A0A076F181-F1
#
_entry.id   AF-A0A076F181-F1
#
_cell.length_a   1.000
_cell.length_b   1.000
_cell.length_c   1.000
_cell.angle_alpha   90.00
_cell.angle_beta   90.00
_cell.angle_gamma   90.00
#
_symmetry.space_group_name_H-M   'P 1'
#
loop_
_entity.id
_entity.type
_entity.pdbx_description
1 polymer ?
#
loop_
_entity_poly.entity_id
_entity_poly.type
_entity_poly.pdbx_seq_one_letter_code
_entity_poly.pdbx_strand_id
1 'polypeptide(L)'
;MTVRKVLVVLFLTITAGLLVYLQFARDDRDDPDAGAPPATTSSHPTTTSATVAPEDTTPQQSPGARAAEDAARQGLTVAFTWNPATDGSPSDAYARARPWFTEAFSARTIVDGGPERGPGIQWDQWANQGAKVVADVDLGCSGCPPDSDTVVHRVATISQTAIVGDQTEKVTPDTNVWITLTRNNERWLIDNIRY
;
A
#
# COMPACT_ATOMS: atom_id res chain seq x y z
N MET A 1 7.91 -48.37 -18.65
CA MET A 1 9.25 -47.87 -18.28
C MET A 1 9.52 -46.65 -19.15
N THR A 2 9.84 -45.43 -18.72
CA THR A 2 10.13 -44.87 -17.38
C THR A 2 10.37 -43.36 -17.58
N VAL A 3 9.40 -42.46 -17.32
CA VAL A 3 9.68 -40.99 -17.19
C VAL A 3 8.63 -40.33 -16.27
N ARG A 4 8.36 -40.95 -15.12
CA ARG A 4 7.51 -40.38 -14.05
C ARG A 4 8.00 -40.97 -12.73
N LYS A 5 9.18 -40.54 -12.27
CA LYS A 5 9.81 -40.86 -10.95
C LYS A 5 11.28 -40.41 -10.94
N VAL A 6 11.60 -39.12 -11.03
CA VAL A 6 12.97 -38.64 -10.72
C VAL A 6 13.02 -37.31 -9.96
N LEU A 7 11.98 -36.49 -9.91
CA LEU A 7 12.04 -35.18 -9.22
C LEU A 7 11.38 -35.18 -7.83
N VAL A 8 11.67 -36.20 -7.01
CA VAL A 8 11.27 -36.25 -5.58
C VAL A 8 12.48 -36.44 -4.63
N VAL A 9 13.72 -36.43 -5.13
CA VAL A 9 14.91 -36.75 -4.30
C VAL A 9 15.94 -35.61 -4.27
N LEU A 10 15.50 -34.36 -4.23
CA LEU A 10 16.43 -33.22 -4.06
C LEU A 10 15.98 -32.22 -2.99
N PHE A 11 15.42 -32.72 -1.89
CA PHE A 11 14.88 -31.89 -0.80
C PHE A 11 15.34 -32.31 0.62
N LEU A 12 16.44 -33.06 0.76
CA LEU A 12 16.81 -33.63 2.07
C LEU A 12 18.30 -33.59 2.48
N THR A 13 19.13 -32.73 1.89
CA THR A 13 20.56 -32.63 2.28
C THR A 13 21.13 -31.21 2.34
N ILE A 14 20.33 -30.21 2.73
CA ILE A 14 20.87 -28.88 3.10
C ILE A 14 20.20 -28.38 4.40
N THR A 15 20.26 -29.20 5.45
CA THR A 15 19.82 -28.84 6.81
C THR A 15 20.83 -29.27 7.88
N ALA A 16 22.12 -29.36 7.52
CA ALA A 16 23.19 -29.79 8.44
C ALA A 16 24.50 -28.97 8.37
N GLY A 17 24.50 -27.80 7.73
CA GLY A 17 25.75 -27.07 7.42
C GLY A 17 25.92 -25.68 8.03
N LEU A 18 24.93 -25.11 8.71
CA LEU A 18 25.00 -23.72 9.21
C LEU A 18 24.58 -23.57 10.68
N LEU A 19 24.82 -24.60 11.50
CA LEU A 19 24.65 -24.55 12.96
C LEU A 19 25.99 -24.64 13.73
N VAL A 20 27.13 -24.50 13.05
CA VAL A 20 28.47 -24.71 13.63
C VAL A 20 29.37 -23.47 13.58
N TYR A 21 28.90 -22.31 13.07
CA TYR A 21 29.79 -21.15 12.85
C TYR A 21 29.61 -19.95 13.81
N LEU A 22 28.86 -20.04 14.90
CA LEU A 22 28.79 -18.93 15.88
C LEU A 22 29.14 -19.32 17.32
N GLN A 23 29.83 -20.44 17.50
CA GLN A 23 30.25 -20.93 18.83
C GLN A 23 31.75 -20.79 19.14
N PHE A 24 32.46 -19.86 18.50
CA PHE A 24 33.90 -19.63 18.77
C PHE A 24 34.30 -18.15 18.82
N ALA A 25 33.59 -17.37 19.63
CA ALA A 25 34.16 -16.18 20.28
C ALA A 25 34.09 -16.36 21.80
N ARG A 26 34.91 -17.31 22.28
CA ARG A 26 35.60 -17.30 23.58
C ARG A 26 36.35 -15.96 23.77
N ASP A 27 36.62 -15.41 24.94
CA ASP A 27 36.51 -15.83 26.34
C ASP A 27 36.77 -14.58 27.23
N ASP A 28 36.72 -14.79 28.55
CA ASP A 28 37.37 -14.03 29.62
C ASP A 28 36.71 -12.74 30.17
N ARG A 29 36.05 -12.90 31.33
CA ARG A 29 36.74 -12.63 32.61
C ARG A 29 35.96 -13.17 33.82
N ASP A 30 36.76 -13.75 34.73
CA ASP A 30 36.45 -14.38 36.01
C ASP A 30 35.61 -13.54 37.01
N ASP A 31 34.79 -14.26 37.77
CA ASP A 31 34.24 -13.96 39.11
C ASP A 31 35.38 -13.94 40.17
N PRO A 32 35.18 -13.72 41.49
CA PRO A 32 34.09 -13.07 42.24
C PRO A 32 34.63 -12.05 43.28
N ASP A 33 33.79 -11.16 43.83
CA ASP A 33 33.98 -10.80 45.25
C ASP A 33 32.71 -10.30 45.93
N ALA A 34 32.56 -10.75 47.17
CA ALA A 34 31.46 -10.49 48.06
C ALA A 34 31.60 -9.12 48.74
N GLY A 35 30.47 -8.45 49.00
CA GLY A 35 30.43 -7.29 49.90
C GLY A 35 29.10 -6.55 49.89
N ALA A 36 28.16 -6.96 50.74
CA ALA A 36 27.10 -6.05 51.23
C ALA A 36 27.75 -4.94 52.10
N PRO A 37 27.22 -3.70 52.10
CA PRO A 37 26.30 -3.27 53.17
C PRO A 37 25.34 -2.12 52.74
N PRO A 38 24.72 -1.37 53.67
CA PRO A 38 23.41 -1.61 54.27
C PRO A 38 22.27 -0.74 53.68
N ALA A 39 21.05 -1.09 54.06
CA ALA A 39 19.81 -0.37 53.75
C ALA A 39 19.85 1.10 54.20
N THR A 40 19.43 2.01 53.32
CA THR A 40 19.01 3.36 53.70
C THR A 40 17.56 3.56 53.27
N THR A 41 16.69 3.67 54.26
CA THR A 41 15.26 3.96 54.12
C THR A 41 15.09 5.36 53.54
N SER A 42 14.62 5.48 52.31
CA SER A 42 14.20 6.76 51.73
C SER A 42 12.68 6.76 51.63
N SER A 43 12.03 7.52 52.51
CA SER A 43 10.58 7.71 52.50
C SER A 43 10.19 8.55 51.28
N HIS A 44 9.67 7.92 50.22
CA HIS A 44 9.02 8.63 49.13
C HIS A 44 7.56 8.93 49.50
N PRO A 45 7.06 10.17 49.31
CA PRO A 45 5.63 10.45 49.45
C PRO A 45 4.86 9.69 48.36
N THR A 46 3.77 9.03 48.76
CA THR A 46 2.82 8.39 47.85
C THR A 46 2.12 9.47 47.02
N THR A 47 2.60 9.74 45.81
CA THR A 47 1.79 10.39 44.78
C THR A 47 0.80 9.35 44.26
N THR A 48 -0.48 9.54 44.57
CA THR A 48 -1.58 8.84 43.92
C THR A 48 -1.49 9.06 42.41
N SER A 49 -0.97 8.08 41.68
CA SER A 49 -1.16 8.01 40.23
C SER A 49 -2.64 7.74 39.98
N ALA A 50 -3.36 8.78 39.54
CA ALA A 50 -4.63 8.58 38.88
C ALA A 50 -4.38 7.68 37.65
N THR A 51 -4.99 6.49 37.66
CA THR A 51 -5.13 5.64 36.49
C THR A 51 -5.89 6.43 35.43
N VAL A 52 -5.16 7.03 34.48
CA VAL A 52 -5.74 7.54 33.25
C VAL A 52 -6.22 6.32 32.46
N ALA A 53 -7.53 6.24 32.27
CA ALA A 53 -8.13 5.25 31.38
C ALA A 53 -7.49 5.39 29.98
N PRO A 54 -7.19 4.28 29.28
CA PRO A 54 -6.64 4.37 27.94
C PRO A 54 -7.67 5.08 27.05
N GLU A 55 -7.32 6.27 26.58
CA GLU A 55 -8.06 6.91 25.50
C GLU A 55 -7.94 6.00 24.27
N ASP A 56 -9.07 5.58 23.72
CA ASP A 56 -9.14 5.03 22.37
C ASP A 56 -8.77 6.14 21.38
N THR A 57 -7.46 6.41 21.23
CA THR A 57 -6.91 7.28 20.20
C THR A 57 -7.05 6.58 18.85
N THR A 58 -8.25 6.61 18.28
CA THR A 58 -8.36 6.64 16.83
C THR A 58 -7.80 8.01 16.41
N PRO A 59 -6.71 8.11 15.64
CA PRO A 59 -6.14 9.40 15.26
C PRO A 59 -7.22 10.24 14.57
N GLN A 60 -7.65 11.34 15.20
CA GLN A 60 -8.59 12.26 14.58
C GLN A 60 -7.93 12.85 13.34
N GLN A 61 -8.44 12.48 12.15
CA GLN A 61 -7.92 12.94 10.87
C GLN A 61 -8.05 14.47 10.77
N SER A 62 -7.01 15.13 10.27
CA SER A 62 -7.06 16.57 10.02
C SER A 62 -8.05 16.87 8.87
N PRO A 63 -8.73 18.03 8.86
CA PRO A 63 -9.59 18.42 7.74
C PRO A 63 -8.85 18.44 6.39
N GLY A 64 -7.55 18.78 6.41
CA GLY A 64 -6.69 18.72 5.24
C GLY A 64 -6.53 17.31 4.68
N ALA A 65 -6.37 16.31 5.56
CA ALA A 65 -6.30 14.90 5.18
C ALA A 65 -7.59 14.40 4.52
N ARG A 66 -8.75 14.79 5.04
CA ARG A 66 -10.03 14.40 4.45
C ARG A 66 -10.24 14.99 3.06
N ALA A 67 -9.91 16.26 2.86
CA ALA A 67 -9.96 16.88 1.53
C ALA A 67 -8.96 16.24 0.54
N ALA A 68 -7.79 15.79 1.02
CA ALA A 68 -6.83 15.05 0.21
C ALA A 68 -7.38 13.68 -0.22
N GLU A 69 -8.02 12.96 0.69
CA GLU A 69 -8.67 11.68 0.43
C GLU A 69 -9.83 11.81 -0.57
N ASP A 70 -10.64 12.87 -0.48
CA ASP A 70 -11.72 13.11 -1.43
C ASP A 70 -11.18 13.38 -2.85
N ALA A 71 -10.11 14.17 -2.97
CA ALA A 71 -9.44 14.40 -4.25
C ALA A 71 -8.82 13.11 -4.81
N ALA A 72 -8.21 12.30 -3.95
CA ALA A 72 -7.64 11.00 -4.31
C ALA A 72 -8.73 10.06 -4.86
N ARG A 73 -9.84 9.93 -4.14
CA ARG A 73 -10.95 9.05 -4.51
C ARG A 73 -11.51 9.42 -5.87
N GLN A 74 -11.78 10.71 -6.10
CA GLN A 74 -12.26 11.19 -7.40
C GLN A 74 -11.26 10.91 -8.53
N GLY A 75 -9.99 11.29 -8.34
CA GLY A 75 -8.95 11.13 -9.35
C GLY A 75 -8.72 9.66 -9.71
N LEU A 76 -8.63 8.78 -8.72
CA LEU A 76 -8.46 7.35 -8.92
C LEU A 76 -9.71 6.69 -9.52
N THR A 77 -10.92 7.06 -9.10
CA THR A 77 -12.15 6.55 -9.72
C THR A 77 -12.17 6.89 -11.21
N VAL A 78 -11.78 8.09 -11.61
CA VAL A 78 -11.70 8.46 -13.04
C VAL A 78 -10.58 7.70 -13.75
N ALA A 79 -9.38 7.61 -13.16
CA ALA A 79 -8.22 6.97 -13.77
C ALA A 79 -8.40 5.45 -13.98
N PHE A 80 -9.22 4.82 -13.15
CA PHE A 80 -9.50 3.38 -13.20
C PHE A 80 -10.91 3.04 -13.72
N THR A 81 -11.69 4.03 -14.15
CA THR A 81 -12.93 3.80 -14.91
C THR A 81 -12.64 3.83 -16.39
N TRP A 82 -12.80 2.69 -17.05
CA TRP A 82 -12.45 2.47 -18.45
C TRP A 82 -13.68 2.30 -19.31
N ASN A 83 -13.59 2.80 -20.55
CA ASN A 83 -14.60 2.57 -21.59
C ASN A 83 -13.94 1.88 -22.78
N PRO A 84 -13.65 0.57 -22.72
CA PRO A 84 -12.94 -0.14 -23.79
C PRO A 84 -13.54 -0.01 -25.20
N ALA A 85 -14.83 0.30 -25.31
CA ALA A 85 -15.49 0.58 -26.60
C ALA A 85 -14.99 1.86 -27.29
N THR A 86 -14.45 2.82 -26.55
CA THR A 86 -14.03 4.14 -27.04
C THR A 86 -12.61 4.53 -26.64
N ASP A 87 -12.13 4.02 -25.52
CA ASP A 87 -10.75 4.18 -25.06
C ASP A 87 -9.86 3.27 -25.92
N GLY A 88 -8.78 3.81 -26.49
CA GLY A 88 -7.77 3.02 -27.19
C GLY A 88 -6.93 2.16 -26.24
N SER A 89 -6.85 2.57 -24.96
CA SER A 89 -6.18 1.82 -23.90
C SER A 89 -6.61 2.34 -22.51
N PRO A 90 -6.28 1.65 -21.40
CA PRO A 90 -6.50 2.19 -20.05
C PRO A 90 -5.88 3.57 -19.80
N SER A 91 -4.82 3.93 -20.55
CA SER A 91 -4.14 5.22 -20.41
C SER A 91 -5.03 6.42 -20.79
N ASP A 92 -6.08 6.21 -21.57
CA ASP A 92 -7.05 7.27 -21.88
C ASP A 92 -7.85 7.69 -20.65
N ALA A 93 -8.10 6.76 -19.71
CA ALA A 93 -8.71 7.08 -18.43
C ALA A 93 -7.78 7.92 -17.54
N TYR A 94 -6.48 7.62 -17.55
CA TYR A 94 -5.48 8.47 -16.91
C TYR A 94 -5.40 9.86 -17.54
N ALA A 95 -5.55 9.96 -18.87
CA ALA A 95 -5.61 11.25 -19.55
C ALA A 95 -6.85 12.06 -19.12
N ARG A 96 -8.01 11.41 -18.92
CA ARG A 96 -9.21 12.06 -18.33
C ARG A 96 -8.98 12.49 -16.88
N ALA A 97 -8.21 11.74 -16.11
CA ALA A 97 -7.94 12.02 -14.70
C ALA A 97 -6.88 13.12 -14.46
N ARG A 98 -6.30 13.71 -15.51
CA ARG A 98 -5.29 14.78 -15.40
C ARG A 98 -5.69 15.96 -14.50
N PRO A 99 -6.95 16.42 -14.41
CA PRO A 99 -7.34 17.50 -13.50
C PRO A 99 -7.08 17.22 -12.01
N TRP A 100 -6.95 15.94 -11.62
CA TRP A 100 -6.66 15.51 -10.25
C TRP A 100 -5.17 15.21 -10.02
N PHE A 101 -4.32 15.36 -11.04
CA PHE A 101 -2.90 15.04 -10.97
C PHE A 101 -2.06 16.30 -10.91
N THR A 102 -0.87 16.20 -10.31
CA THR A 102 0.14 17.25 -10.49
C THR A 102 0.57 17.31 -11.96
N GLU A 103 1.05 18.49 -12.40
CA GLU A 103 1.57 18.65 -13.76
C GLU A 103 2.76 17.71 -14.02
N ALA A 104 3.67 17.61 -13.05
CA ALA A 104 4.80 16.68 -13.10
C ALA A 104 4.36 15.21 -13.18
N PHE A 105 3.27 14.83 -12.50
CA PHE A 105 2.72 13.48 -12.62
C PHE A 105 2.04 13.24 -13.96
N SER A 106 1.25 14.19 -14.43
CA SER A 106 0.61 14.10 -15.74
C SER A 106 1.64 13.91 -16.85
N ALA A 107 2.76 14.64 -16.80
CA ALA A 107 3.81 14.58 -17.82
C ALA A 107 4.47 13.20 -17.94
N ARG A 108 4.66 12.48 -16.83
CA ARG A 108 5.30 11.15 -16.84
C ARG A 108 4.32 10.00 -17.11
N THR A 109 3.09 10.10 -16.62
CA THR A 109 2.10 9.03 -16.78
C THR A 109 1.62 8.88 -18.23
N ILE A 110 1.64 9.95 -19.02
CA ILE A 110 1.36 9.91 -20.46
C ILE A 110 2.44 9.14 -21.23
N VAL A 111 3.68 9.09 -20.72
CA VAL A 111 4.84 8.48 -21.40
C VAL A 111 5.00 7.00 -21.03
N ASP A 112 4.67 6.61 -19.80
CA ASP A 112 4.84 5.23 -19.29
C ASP A 112 3.60 4.33 -19.46
N GLY A 113 2.48 4.87 -19.95
CA GLY A 113 1.19 4.20 -20.11
C GLY A 113 1.07 3.36 -21.39
N GLY A 114 2.06 2.51 -21.68
CA GLY A 114 1.99 1.60 -22.82
C GLY A 114 0.82 0.61 -22.71
N PRO A 115 0.34 0.05 -23.84
CA PRO A 115 -0.80 -0.88 -23.91
C PRO A 115 -0.69 -2.14 -23.03
N GLU A 116 0.46 -2.38 -22.41
CA GLU A 116 0.77 -3.55 -21.56
C GLU A 116 0.24 -3.44 -20.12
N ARG A 117 -0.19 -2.26 -19.64
CA ARG A 117 -0.74 -2.10 -18.28
C ARG A 117 -2.25 -2.36 -18.16
N GLY A 118 -2.87 -2.82 -19.24
CA GLY A 118 -4.27 -3.21 -19.27
C GLY A 118 -4.48 -4.73 -19.25
N PRO A 119 -5.73 -5.21 -19.10
CA PRO A 119 -6.11 -6.62 -19.14
C PRO A 119 -5.76 -7.41 -20.43
N GLY A 120 -4.92 -6.88 -21.33
CA GLY A 120 -4.51 -7.54 -22.57
C GLY A 120 -5.70 -8.06 -23.37
N ILE A 121 -5.75 -9.38 -23.60
CA ILE A 121 -6.83 -10.08 -24.33
C ILE A 121 -8.22 -9.74 -23.76
N GLN A 122 -8.35 -9.53 -22.45
CA GLN A 122 -9.65 -9.20 -21.84
C GLN A 122 -10.09 -7.77 -22.19
N TRP A 123 -9.17 -6.83 -22.44
CA TRP A 123 -9.50 -5.50 -22.96
C TRP A 123 -10.15 -5.58 -24.34
N ASP A 124 -9.55 -6.32 -25.27
CA ASP A 124 -10.08 -6.48 -26.63
C ASP A 124 -11.47 -7.14 -26.62
N GLN A 125 -11.67 -8.13 -25.75
CA GLN A 125 -12.98 -8.73 -25.57
C GLN A 125 -14.01 -7.71 -25.08
N TRP A 126 -13.68 -6.94 -24.04
CA TRP A 126 -14.56 -5.90 -23.50
C TRP A 126 -14.86 -4.80 -24.53
N ALA A 127 -13.86 -4.39 -25.31
CA ALA A 127 -14.04 -3.42 -26.38
C ALA A 127 -15.05 -3.92 -27.41
N ASN A 128 -14.89 -5.17 -27.89
CA ASN A 128 -15.82 -5.80 -28.84
C ASN A 128 -17.24 -5.98 -28.28
N GLN A 129 -17.36 -6.18 -26.98
CA GLN A 129 -18.65 -6.36 -26.29
C GLN A 129 -19.31 -5.05 -25.85
N GLY A 130 -18.66 -3.90 -26.09
CA GLY A 130 -19.18 -2.60 -25.67
C GLY A 130 -19.18 -2.42 -24.15
N ALA A 131 -18.23 -3.04 -23.45
CA ALA A 131 -18.20 -3.03 -21.99
C ALA A 131 -17.90 -1.64 -21.43
N LYS A 132 -18.35 -1.42 -20.18
CA LYS A 132 -17.90 -0.33 -19.32
C LYS A 132 -17.28 -0.93 -18.06
N VAL A 133 -16.06 -0.52 -17.72
CA VAL A 133 -15.41 -0.93 -16.47
C VAL A 133 -15.47 0.21 -15.48
N VAL A 134 -16.17 0.02 -14.37
CA VAL A 134 -16.32 1.03 -13.31
C VAL A 134 -15.40 0.72 -12.14
N ALA A 135 -14.76 1.74 -11.58
CA ALA A 135 -13.91 1.60 -10.40
C ALA A 135 -14.61 2.09 -9.14
N ASP A 136 -14.42 1.34 -8.06
CA ASP A 136 -14.65 1.75 -6.69
C ASP A 136 -13.30 1.85 -5.97
N VAL A 137 -13.14 2.85 -5.11
CA VAL A 137 -11.86 3.20 -4.50
C VAL A 137 -12.04 3.31 -3.01
N ASP A 138 -11.34 2.44 -2.28
CA ASP A 138 -11.20 2.50 -0.83
C ASP A 138 -9.82 3.03 -0.46
N LEU A 139 -9.79 3.93 0.53
CA LEU A 139 -8.56 4.52 1.02
C LEU A 139 -8.32 4.05 2.45
N GLY A 140 -7.13 3.50 2.67
CA GLY A 140 -6.61 3.13 3.97
C GLY A 140 -5.27 3.82 4.23
N CYS A 141 -4.72 3.55 5.41
CA CYS A 141 -3.46 4.14 5.81
C CYS A 141 -2.59 3.18 6.62
N SER A 142 -2.31 2.00 6.06
CA SER A 142 -1.41 1.03 6.68
C SER A 142 0.05 1.46 6.49
N GLY A 143 0.68 1.93 7.56
CA GLY A 143 2.11 2.32 7.55
C GLY A 143 2.41 3.68 6.91
N CYS A 144 1.40 4.55 6.74
CA CYS A 144 1.64 5.91 6.27
C CYS A 144 2.52 6.69 7.24
N PRO A 145 3.41 7.55 6.72
CA PRO A 145 3.96 8.65 7.49
C PRO A 145 2.83 9.53 8.06
N PRO A 146 3.09 10.30 9.13
CA PRO A 146 2.16 11.31 9.61
C PRO A 146 1.78 12.30 8.51
N ASP A 147 0.50 12.69 8.49
CA ASP A 147 0.00 13.71 7.56
C ASP A 147 0.62 15.09 7.87
N SER A 148 0.75 15.91 6.84
CA SER A 148 1.14 17.31 6.93
C SER A 148 0.15 18.19 6.17
N ASP A 149 0.26 19.51 6.33
CA ASP A 149 -0.61 20.47 5.64
C ASP A 149 -0.45 20.48 4.11
N THR A 150 0.65 19.92 3.60
CA THR A 150 1.02 19.95 2.18
C THR A 150 1.23 18.57 1.56
N VAL A 151 1.38 17.51 2.36
CA VAL A 151 1.62 16.14 1.88
C VAL A 151 0.83 15.15 2.72
N VAL A 152 0.12 14.25 2.03
CA VAL A 152 -0.64 13.14 2.62
C VAL A 152 -0.30 11.87 1.85
N HIS A 153 -0.12 10.76 2.57
CA HIS A 153 0.12 9.44 1.97
C HIS A 153 -1.03 8.49 2.28
N ARG A 154 -1.46 7.69 1.31
CA ARG A 154 -2.50 6.67 1.51
C ARG A 154 -2.18 5.41 0.74
N VAL A 155 -2.80 4.31 1.17
CA VAL A 155 -2.94 3.10 0.37
C VAL A 155 -4.35 3.11 -0.22
N ALA A 156 -4.47 2.95 -1.52
CA ALA A 156 -5.75 2.79 -2.19
C ALA A 156 -5.93 1.34 -2.63
N THR A 157 -7.09 0.76 -2.29
CA THR A 157 -7.57 -0.49 -2.86
C THR A 157 -8.64 -0.15 -3.88
N ILE A 158 -8.44 -0.59 -5.11
CA ILE A 158 -9.27 -0.25 -6.27
C ILE A 158 -9.93 -1.53 -6.77
N SER A 159 -11.24 -1.60 -6.60
CA SER A 159 -12.07 -2.67 -7.15
C SER A 159 -12.65 -2.22 -8.48
N GLN A 160 -12.63 -3.09 -9.48
CA GLN A 160 -13.23 -2.79 -10.78
C GLN A 160 -14.32 -3.81 -11.11
N THR A 161 -15.37 -3.34 -11.79
CA THR A 161 -16.46 -4.17 -12.28
C THR A 161 -16.69 -3.89 -13.76
N ALA A 162 -16.58 -4.91 -14.60
CA ALA A 162 -16.94 -4.85 -16.01
C ALA A 162 -18.46 -5.03 -16.15
N ILE A 163 -19.07 -4.18 -16.97
CA ILE A 163 -20.52 -4.18 -17.23
C ILE A 163 -20.71 -4.36 -18.74
N VAL A 164 -21.41 -5.41 -19.14
CA VAL A 164 -21.75 -5.75 -20.53
C VAL A 164 -23.25 -6.01 -20.62
N GLY A 165 -23.99 -5.07 -21.22
CA GLY A 165 -25.46 -5.11 -21.17
C GLY A 165 -25.94 -5.13 -19.71
N ASP A 166 -26.73 -6.15 -19.35
CA ASP A 166 -27.24 -6.36 -17.99
C ASP A 166 -26.32 -7.24 -17.12
N GLN A 167 -25.17 -7.69 -17.65
CA GLN A 167 -24.24 -8.54 -16.93
C GLN A 167 -23.14 -7.71 -16.26
N THR A 168 -22.77 -8.10 -15.04
CA THR A 168 -21.67 -7.50 -14.30
C THR A 168 -20.67 -8.57 -13.86
N GLU A 169 -19.38 -8.32 -14.06
CA GLU A 169 -18.29 -9.20 -13.67
C GLU A 169 -17.23 -8.43 -12.88
N LYS A 170 -16.86 -8.91 -11.70
CA LYS A 170 -15.76 -8.32 -10.93
C LYS A 170 -14.44 -8.58 -11.66
N VAL A 171 -13.67 -7.53 -11.89
CA VAL A 171 -12.29 -7.63 -12.37
C VAL A 171 -11.41 -8.03 -11.19
N THR A 172 -10.64 -9.10 -11.33
CA THR A 172 -9.77 -9.62 -10.28
C THR A 172 -8.32 -9.73 -10.76
N PRO A 173 -7.33 -9.46 -9.89
CA PRO A 173 -7.47 -9.04 -8.49
C PRO A 173 -7.84 -7.55 -8.36
N ASP A 174 -8.21 -7.12 -7.15
CA ASP A 174 -8.27 -5.69 -6.83
C ASP A 174 -6.86 -5.09 -6.94
N THR A 175 -6.77 -3.86 -7.44
CA THR A 175 -5.50 -3.15 -7.59
C THR A 175 -5.18 -2.40 -6.30
N ASN A 176 -4.01 -2.63 -5.72
CA ASN A 176 -3.55 -1.89 -4.55
C ASN A 176 -2.43 -0.93 -4.97
N VAL A 177 -2.54 0.34 -4.58
CA VAL A 177 -1.51 1.34 -4.89
C VAL A 177 -1.21 2.22 -3.68
N TRP A 178 0.06 2.55 -3.52
CA TRP A 178 0.50 3.62 -2.64
C TRP A 178 0.41 4.96 -3.36
N ILE A 179 -0.27 5.93 -2.77
CA ILE A 179 -0.41 7.28 -3.34
C ILE A 179 0.24 8.35 -2.48
N THR A 180 0.79 9.35 -3.16
CA THR A 180 1.24 10.60 -2.54
C THR A 180 0.36 11.72 -3.07
N LEU A 181 -0.25 12.46 -2.15
CA LEU A 181 -1.08 13.63 -2.40
C LEU A 181 -0.30 14.86 -1.98
N THR A 182 -0.28 15.88 -2.82
CA THR A 182 0.35 17.16 -2.52
C THR A 182 -0.64 18.30 -2.65
N ARG A 183 -0.48 19.33 -1.82
CA ARG A 183 -1.31 20.52 -1.86
C ARG A 183 -0.63 21.61 -2.69
N ASN A 184 -1.20 21.91 -3.85
CA ASN A 184 -0.73 22.93 -4.78
C ASN A 184 -1.84 23.97 -5.01
N ASN A 185 -1.55 25.25 -4.78
CA ASN A 185 -2.51 26.35 -4.96
C ASN A 185 -3.86 26.03 -4.27
N GLU A 186 -3.79 25.64 -2.99
CA GLU A 186 -4.92 25.25 -2.13
C GLU A 186 -5.68 23.98 -2.53
N ARG A 187 -5.32 23.33 -3.65
CA ARG A 187 -5.94 22.08 -4.10
C ARG A 187 -5.06 20.88 -3.81
N TRP A 188 -5.69 19.79 -3.39
CA TRP A 188 -5.02 18.50 -3.30
C TRP A 188 -4.99 17.83 -4.67
N LEU A 189 -3.81 17.33 -5.04
CA LEU A 189 -3.57 16.64 -6.30
C LEU A 189 -2.78 15.36 -6.01
N ILE A 190 -3.03 14.32 -6.80
CA ILE A 190 -2.23 13.11 -6.78
C ILE A 190 -0.90 13.43 -7.46
N ASP A 191 0.17 13.36 -6.68
CA ASP A 191 1.51 13.57 -7.17
C ASP A 191 2.18 12.27 -7.59
N ASN A 192 1.80 11.13 -7.02
CA ASN A 192 2.41 9.83 -7.35
C ASN A 192 1.45 8.66 -7.06
N ILE A 193 1.54 7.63 -7.90
CA ILE A 193 0.89 6.32 -7.72
C ILE A 193 1.99 5.26 -7.90
N ARG A 194 2.17 4.39 -6.90
CA ARG A 194 3.08 3.23 -6.95
C ARG A 194 2.30 1.94 -6.73
N TYR A 195 2.54 0.96 -7.60
CA TYR A 195 1.95 -0.37 -7.55
C TYR A 195 2.77 -1.31 -6.66
#